data_AF-A0A971ER14-F1
#
_entry.id   AF-A0A971ER14-F1
#
_cell.length_a   1.000
_cell.length_b   1.000
_cell.length_c   1.000
_cell.angle_alpha   90.00
_cell.angle_beta   90.00
_cell.angle_gamma   90.00
#
_symmetry.space_group_name_H-M   'P 1'
#
loop_
_entity.id
_entity.type
_entity.pdbx_description
1 polymer ?
#
loop_
_entity_poly.entity_id
_entity_poly.type
_entity_poly.pdbx_seq_one_letter_code
_entity_poly.pdbx_strand_id
1 'polypeptide(L)'
;MNGKINKTDRIIMFAMTTIYLIIALINLGSLKAPQTGWKPQRLGESFIVDFGKEVEIDKIILFGGLGDAWGCFGSLEIEANVDGNFVPYSYIDMKSIFKWHYTTDKTKTNKLRFTTRYLRTDNEQDKDQFYKAEYREIGFFSGETQITDFTIESLASTPGVEKMFDEQELVPERPTVLNGTYFDEIYFPRTALEQLEKRDIIYENTHPPLGKTIIAIGISIFGMNPFGWRIMGTLFGAALIPLMYIIAKRLFKDTFWAFFCAFLMMFDFMHFAQTRLATIDSYTVFFIMLMYYFMLDYYDSNAYERGFFKSLLPLLLCGISLGLGAATKWIALYGAFGLAILFFMSRGYEYNSYNNYLNIKIKTERHRKDYKSHEIGKWIGKYFYLTCLFCVLFFIIIPAAIYILSFIPIDYREDNKSLVTFVIDSVKSMYEYHKGVVSPHPYSSPWYEWPLDIRPIFYYQGVLLPEGRGEAIASFGHPLLFWTGLVAFFVILYLIISNIVKSFLNRTSSLEDNKLYFFPVIGYLSQYVPWILAPRKLTFIYHYFSCVPFLILMVGILFRHMETNKIITRKTTKIFLAVFLVLFVIYYPVLSGIEVPRMYLNALRILPRWEW
;
A
#
# COMPACT_ATOMS: atom_id res chain seq x y z
N MET A 1 -22.60 27.00 9.28
CA MET A 1 -22.62 25.57 8.90
C MET A 1 -21.79 24.79 9.90
N ASN A 2 -22.36 23.79 10.57
CA ASN A 2 -21.65 23.01 11.59
C ASN A 2 -20.77 21.96 10.89
N GLY A 3 -19.49 21.85 11.25
CA GLY A 3 -18.57 20.83 10.74
C GLY A 3 -18.88 19.39 11.18
N LYS A 4 -20.07 19.15 11.75
CA LYS A 4 -20.56 17.84 12.20
C LYS A 4 -21.15 17.07 11.03
N ILE A 5 -20.96 15.76 11.04
CA ILE A 5 -21.55 14.82 10.07
C ILE A 5 -23.06 14.75 10.31
N ASN A 6 -23.85 15.13 9.29
CA ASN A 6 -25.32 15.03 9.31
C ASN A 6 -25.82 13.73 8.64
N LYS A 7 -27.14 13.54 8.56
CA LYS A 7 -27.74 12.35 7.94
C LYS A 7 -27.37 12.22 6.45
N THR A 8 -27.37 13.32 5.71
CA THR A 8 -26.99 13.36 4.29
C THR A 8 -25.53 12.94 4.09
N ASP A 9 -24.63 13.45 4.93
CA ASP A 9 -23.20 13.11 4.90
C ASP A 9 -22.99 11.59 5.08
N ARG A 10 -23.73 10.95 6.01
CA ARG A 10 -23.66 9.50 6.23
C ARG A 10 -24.11 8.70 5.02
N ILE A 11 -25.19 9.12 4.37
CA ILE A 11 -25.72 8.47 3.15
C ILE A 11 -24.69 8.59 2.02
N ILE A 12 -24.10 9.77 1.83
CA ILE A 12 -23.07 10.00 0.80
C ILE A 12 -21.85 9.11 1.05
N MET A 13 -21.30 9.11 2.27
CA MET A 13 -20.14 8.27 2.60
C MET A 13 -20.44 6.78 2.38
N PHE A 14 -21.61 6.30 2.81
CA PHE A 14 -22.01 4.91 2.60
C PHE A 14 -22.12 4.56 1.12
N ALA A 15 -22.78 5.40 0.32
CA ALA A 15 -22.92 5.20 -1.11
C ALA A 15 -21.56 5.19 -1.83
N MET A 16 -20.70 6.17 -1.56
CA MET A 16 -19.36 6.25 -2.17
C MET A 16 -18.50 5.03 -1.81
N THR A 17 -18.46 4.66 -0.53
CA THR A 17 -17.69 3.50 -0.06
C THR A 17 -18.20 2.21 -0.69
N THR A 18 -19.52 2.04 -0.79
CA THR A 18 -20.15 0.86 -1.41
C THR A 18 -19.83 0.78 -2.90
N ILE A 19 -19.99 1.89 -3.64
CA ILE A 19 -19.67 1.94 -5.07
C ILE A 19 -18.19 1.65 -5.30
N TYR A 20 -17.30 2.23 -4.49
CA TYR A 20 -15.87 1.95 -4.59
C TYR A 20 -15.55 0.48 -4.33
N LEU A 21 -16.11 -0.11 -3.27
CA LEU A 21 -15.92 -1.52 -2.97
C LEU A 21 -16.36 -2.41 -4.13
N ILE A 22 -17.52 -2.13 -4.74
CA ILE A 22 -17.98 -2.88 -5.92
C ILE A 22 -16.92 -2.79 -7.04
N ILE A 23 -16.42 -1.59 -7.35
CA ILE A 23 -15.44 -1.38 -8.43
C ILE A 23 -14.09 -2.03 -8.10
N ALA A 24 -13.62 -1.93 -6.86
CA ALA A 24 -12.32 -2.40 -6.41
C ALA A 24 -12.27 -3.93 -6.24
N LEU A 25 -13.40 -4.58 -5.96
CA LEU A 25 -13.51 -6.03 -5.83
C LEU A 25 -13.64 -6.76 -7.18
N ILE A 26 -13.96 -6.05 -8.27
CA ILE A 26 -13.99 -6.65 -9.62
C ILE A 26 -12.59 -7.18 -9.94
N ASN A 27 -12.51 -8.48 -10.20
CA ASN A 27 -11.26 -9.16 -10.57
C ASN A 27 -10.12 -8.90 -9.57
N LEU A 28 -10.43 -8.83 -8.27
CA LEU A 28 -9.40 -8.62 -7.24
C LEU A 28 -8.40 -9.79 -7.20
N GLY A 29 -8.89 -11.02 -7.34
CA GLY A 29 -8.10 -12.24 -7.34
C GLY A 29 -9.02 -13.46 -7.31
N SER A 30 -8.51 -14.61 -7.71
CA SER A 30 -9.21 -15.88 -7.57
C SER A 30 -9.35 -16.27 -6.10
N LEU A 31 -10.51 -16.84 -5.75
CA LEU A 31 -10.76 -17.50 -4.46
C LEU A 31 -10.18 -18.92 -4.41
N LYS A 32 -9.65 -19.41 -5.53
CA LYS A 32 -9.01 -20.72 -5.66
C LYS A 32 -7.58 -20.56 -6.17
N ALA A 33 -6.69 -21.35 -5.60
CA ALA A 33 -5.31 -21.52 -6.05
C ALA A 33 -4.86 -22.91 -5.58
N PRO A 34 -3.91 -23.56 -6.27
CA PRO A 34 -3.39 -24.85 -5.82
C PRO A 34 -2.87 -24.80 -4.37
N GLN A 35 -3.28 -25.76 -3.56
CA GLN A 35 -3.00 -25.87 -2.12
C GLN A 35 -2.07 -27.02 -1.79
N THR A 36 -2.15 -28.13 -2.52
CA THR A 36 -1.29 -29.30 -2.35
C THR A 36 -0.02 -29.15 -3.16
N GLY A 37 0.98 -29.99 -2.88
CA GLY A 37 2.21 -29.98 -3.64
C GLY A 37 3.23 -31.02 -3.20
N TRP A 38 4.13 -31.32 -4.13
CA TRP A 38 5.27 -32.18 -3.93
C TRP A 38 6.50 -31.37 -3.49
N LYS A 39 7.22 -31.91 -2.51
CA LYS A 39 8.52 -31.40 -2.07
C LYS A 39 9.56 -32.51 -2.25
N PRO A 40 10.47 -32.43 -3.22
CA PRO A 40 11.56 -33.39 -3.34
C PRO A 40 12.39 -33.42 -2.05
N GLN A 41 12.99 -34.57 -1.73
CA GLN A 41 13.89 -34.74 -0.59
C GLN A 41 15.37 -34.58 -1.00
N ARG A 42 15.70 -34.80 -2.27
CA ARG A 42 17.04 -34.62 -2.84
C ARG A 42 16.99 -34.14 -4.29
N LEU A 43 18.09 -33.52 -4.72
CA LEU A 43 18.31 -33.13 -6.12
C LEU A 43 18.38 -34.38 -7.02
N GLY A 44 17.88 -34.26 -8.25
CA GLY A 44 17.83 -35.37 -9.20
C GLY A 44 16.70 -36.39 -8.95
N GLU A 45 15.84 -36.15 -7.95
CA GLU A 45 14.56 -36.86 -7.90
C GLU A 45 13.79 -36.61 -9.19
N SER A 46 13.29 -37.69 -9.76
CA SER A 46 12.57 -37.69 -11.02
C SER A 46 11.29 -38.50 -10.96
N PHE A 47 10.40 -38.18 -11.88
CA PHE A 47 9.17 -38.89 -12.14
C PHE A 47 8.87 -38.87 -13.63
N ILE A 48 8.09 -39.85 -14.10
CA ILE A 48 7.70 -39.96 -15.51
C ILE A 48 6.19 -39.75 -15.61
N VAL A 49 5.78 -38.90 -16.55
CA VAL A 49 4.40 -38.74 -16.98
C VAL A 49 4.22 -39.53 -18.27
N ASP A 50 3.33 -40.53 -18.26
CA ASP A 50 3.00 -41.36 -19.42
C ASP A 50 1.61 -41.00 -19.93
N PHE A 51 1.55 -40.49 -21.17
CA PHE A 51 0.30 -40.09 -21.82
C PHE A 51 -0.44 -41.29 -22.44
N GLY A 52 0.15 -42.49 -22.46
CA GLY A 52 -0.41 -43.71 -23.05
C GLY A 52 -0.52 -43.71 -24.58
N LYS A 53 -0.34 -42.53 -25.21
CA LYS A 53 -0.35 -42.29 -26.65
C LYS A 53 0.61 -41.16 -26.97
N GLU A 54 1.02 -41.08 -28.24
CA GLU A 54 1.79 -39.94 -28.72
C GLU A 54 0.93 -38.66 -28.69
N VAL A 55 1.42 -37.63 -28.02
CA VAL A 55 0.77 -36.32 -27.90
C VAL A 55 1.71 -35.21 -28.36
N GLU A 56 1.13 -34.14 -28.91
CA GLU A 56 1.85 -32.90 -29.17
C GLU A 56 1.71 -31.99 -27.95
N ILE A 57 2.83 -31.60 -27.36
CA ILE A 57 2.90 -30.69 -26.21
C ILE A 57 3.51 -29.40 -26.69
N ASP A 58 2.82 -28.29 -26.52
CA ASP A 58 3.32 -26.96 -26.88
C ASP A 58 3.44 -25.99 -25.71
N LYS A 59 2.90 -26.37 -24.54
CA LYS A 59 3.02 -25.59 -23.31
C LYS A 59 2.91 -26.48 -22.09
N ILE A 60 3.79 -26.23 -21.14
CA ILE A 60 3.73 -26.79 -19.79
C ILE A 60 3.70 -25.63 -18.81
N ILE A 61 2.77 -25.67 -17.86
CA ILE A 61 2.59 -24.64 -16.83
C ILE A 61 2.72 -25.28 -15.45
N LEU A 62 3.36 -24.59 -14.50
CA LEU A 62 3.70 -25.09 -13.17
C LEU A 62 3.43 -24.02 -12.12
N PHE A 63 2.59 -24.32 -11.12
CA PHE A 63 2.37 -23.45 -9.98
C PHE A 63 3.41 -23.70 -8.88
N GLY A 64 4.17 -22.65 -8.57
CA GLY A 64 5.17 -22.69 -7.52
C GLY A 64 4.57 -22.53 -6.12
N GLY A 65 4.99 -23.37 -5.19
CA GLY A 65 4.66 -23.27 -3.76
C GLY A 65 5.74 -22.57 -2.93
N LEU A 66 5.71 -22.80 -1.62
CA LEU A 66 6.69 -22.26 -0.68
C LEU A 66 7.84 -23.23 -0.42
N GLY A 67 9.08 -22.77 -0.52
CA GLY A 67 10.27 -23.56 -0.14
C GLY A 67 10.63 -23.46 1.36
N ASP A 68 11.47 -24.38 1.82
CA ASP A 68 11.85 -24.51 3.24
C ASP A 68 13.05 -23.62 3.65
N ALA A 69 13.63 -22.83 2.74
CA ALA A 69 14.72 -21.89 3.03
C ALA A 69 14.63 -20.55 2.25
N TRP A 70 15.60 -19.67 2.51
CA TRP A 70 15.66 -18.34 1.90
C TRP A 70 15.97 -18.43 0.41
N GLY A 71 15.12 -17.86 -0.44
CA GLY A 71 15.32 -17.86 -1.89
C GLY A 71 15.19 -19.23 -2.56
N CYS A 72 14.52 -20.19 -1.92
CA CYS A 72 14.24 -21.51 -2.48
C CYS A 72 13.28 -21.44 -3.65
N PHE A 73 13.85 -21.30 -4.83
CA PHE A 73 13.19 -21.43 -6.11
C PHE A 73 13.64 -22.76 -6.70
N GLY A 74 12.68 -23.60 -7.07
CA GLY A 74 12.95 -24.91 -7.66
C GLY A 74 12.98 -24.83 -9.18
N SER A 75 13.72 -25.73 -9.82
CA SER A 75 13.68 -25.89 -11.28
C SER A 75 13.41 -27.36 -11.63
N LEU A 76 12.67 -27.57 -12.71
CA LEU A 76 12.44 -28.89 -13.29
C LEU A 76 13.07 -28.94 -14.68
N GLU A 77 14.03 -29.84 -14.86
CA GLU A 77 14.51 -30.25 -16.18
C GLU A 77 13.51 -31.25 -16.77
N ILE A 78 13.22 -31.12 -18.06
CA ILE A 78 12.19 -31.90 -18.75
C ILE A 78 12.81 -32.59 -19.96
N GLU A 79 12.70 -33.91 -19.98
CA GLU A 79 13.21 -34.78 -21.03
C GLU A 79 12.05 -35.47 -21.75
N ALA A 80 12.09 -35.49 -23.07
CA ALA A 80 11.10 -36.17 -23.90
C ALA A 80 11.59 -37.56 -24.30
N ASN A 81 10.68 -38.54 -24.33
CA ASN A 81 11.00 -39.86 -24.83
C ASN A 81 11.01 -39.89 -26.36
N VAL A 82 12.19 -40.11 -26.93
CA VAL A 82 12.43 -40.26 -28.37
C VAL A 82 13.04 -41.64 -28.59
N ASP A 83 12.31 -42.50 -29.31
CA ASP A 83 12.73 -43.88 -29.63
C ASP A 83 13.19 -44.70 -28.40
N GLY A 84 12.54 -44.50 -27.25
CA GLY A 84 12.83 -45.21 -26.00
C GLY A 84 13.92 -44.58 -25.13
N ASN A 85 14.53 -43.47 -25.57
CA ASN A 85 15.52 -42.71 -24.82
C ASN A 85 14.96 -41.36 -24.37
N PHE A 86 15.21 -40.99 -23.12
CA PHE A 86 14.90 -39.65 -22.62
C PHE A 86 15.99 -38.67 -23.06
N VAL A 87 15.59 -37.62 -23.78
CA VAL A 87 16.47 -36.57 -24.29
C VAL A 87 16.00 -35.23 -23.72
N PRO A 88 16.89 -34.39 -23.16
CA PRO A 88 16.55 -33.05 -22.70
C PRO A 88 15.86 -32.24 -23.79
N TYR A 89 14.72 -31.63 -23.47
CA TYR A 89 13.97 -30.82 -24.44
C TYR A 89 13.62 -29.42 -23.90
N SER A 90 13.34 -29.29 -22.59
CA SER A 90 12.94 -28.02 -21.97
C SER A 90 13.28 -28.01 -20.49
N TYR A 91 13.10 -26.86 -19.84
CA TYR A 91 13.10 -26.74 -18.38
C TYR A 91 12.08 -25.69 -17.93
N ILE A 92 11.70 -25.73 -16.66
CA ILE A 92 10.92 -24.67 -16.00
C ILE A 92 11.69 -24.22 -14.76
N ASP A 93 11.93 -22.91 -14.65
CA ASP A 93 12.59 -22.29 -13.51
C ASP A 93 11.60 -21.43 -12.70
N MET A 94 11.35 -21.80 -11.44
CA MET A 94 10.37 -21.11 -10.60
C MET A 94 10.93 -19.81 -10.01
N LYS A 95 10.97 -18.72 -10.76
CA LYS A 95 11.55 -17.44 -10.27
C LYS A 95 10.77 -16.72 -9.16
N SER A 96 9.63 -17.27 -8.76
CA SER A 96 8.65 -16.68 -7.86
C SER A 96 7.82 -17.77 -7.18
N ILE A 97 7.18 -17.43 -6.07
CA ILE A 97 6.29 -18.32 -5.32
C ILE A 97 4.83 -17.94 -5.52
N PHE A 98 3.92 -18.89 -5.32
CA PHE A 98 2.48 -18.74 -5.52
C PHE A 98 2.16 -18.09 -6.88
N LYS A 99 2.89 -18.53 -7.91
CA LYS A 99 2.84 -18.01 -9.27
C LYS A 99 2.99 -19.14 -10.26
N TRP A 100 2.29 -19.01 -11.40
CA TRP A 100 2.43 -19.89 -12.54
C TRP A 100 3.69 -19.55 -13.35
N HIS A 101 4.51 -20.56 -13.58
CA HIS A 101 5.68 -20.56 -14.45
C HIS A 101 5.40 -21.44 -15.66
N TYR A 102 6.08 -21.25 -16.77
CA TYR A 102 5.78 -22.01 -17.98
C TYR A 102 6.97 -22.15 -18.91
N THR A 103 6.87 -23.12 -19.80
CA THR A 103 7.65 -23.25 -21.04
C THR A 103 6.69 -23.38 -22.21
N THR A 104 7.11 -22.88 -23.38
CA THR A 104 6.38 -23.01 -24.66
C THR A 104 7.18 -23.80 -25.69
N ASP A 105 8.20 -24.53 -25.25
CA ASP A 105 8.98 -25.41 -26.11
C ASP A 105 8.11 -26.59 -26.56
N LYS A 106 8.12 -26.85 -27.86
CA LYS A 106 7.25 -27.86 -28.47
C LYS A 106 7.94 -29.21 -28.57
N THR A 107 7.21 -30.27 -28.29
CA THR A 107 7.68 -31.64 -28.50
C THR A 107 6.52 -32.57 -28.82
N LYS A 108 6.83 -33.68 -29.50
CA LYS A 108 5.90 -34.77 -29.76
C LYS A 108 6.45 -36.02 -29.08
N THR A 109 5.71 -36.56 -28.12
CA THR A 109 6.19 -37.66 -27.27
C THR A 109 5.02 -38.43 -26.65
N ASN A 110 5.26 -39.66 -26.23
CA ASN A 110 4.33 -40.43 -25.38
C ASN A 110 4.67 -40.35 -23.88
N LYS A 111 5.89 -39.95 -23.53
CA LYS A 111 6.34 -39.82 -22.13
C LYS A 111 7.20 -38.58 -21.91
N LEU A 112 7.08 -37.98 -20.74
CA LEU A 112 7.98 -36.94 -20.24
C LEU A 112 8.61 -37.38 -18.93
N ARG A 113 9.91 -37.16 -18.79
CA ARG A 113 10.60 -37.28 -17.50
C ARG A 113 10.88 -35.89 -16.96
N PHE A 114 10.49 -35.68 -15.71
CA PHE A 114 10.81 -34.47 -14.97
C PHE A 114 11.88 -34.81 -13.95
N THR A 115 12.92 -33.99 -13.89
CA THR A 115 14.03 -34.17 -12.95
C THR A 115 14.27 -32.87 -12.20
N THR A 116 14.32 -32.95 -10.88
CA THR A 116 14.60 -31.78 -10.04
C THR A 116 16.04 -31.33 -10.21
N ARG A 117 16.22 -30.06 -10.56
CA ARG A 117 17.51 -29.40 -10.74
C ARG A 117 17.48 -28.04 -10.06
N TYR A 118 18.66 -27.45 -9.90
CA TYR A 118 18.78 -26.05 -9.55
C TYR A 118 19.46 -25.32 -10.70
N LEU A 119 18.64 -24.71 -11.56
CA LEU A 119 19.07 -24.16 -12.85
C LEU A 119 19.20 -22.64 -12.83
N ARG A 120 19.44 -22.01 -11.67
CA ARG A 120 19.60 -20.55 -11.61
C ARG A 120 20.72 -20.10 -12.55
N THR A 121 20.31 -19.40 -13.59
CA THR A 121 21.15 -18.97 -14.71
C THR A 121 22.10 -17.82 -14.36
N ASP A 122 21.93 -17.22 -13.18
CA ASP A 122 22.52 -15.92 -12.85
C ASP A 122 23.91 -16.07 -12.19
N ASN A 123 24.25 -17.27 -11.72
CA ASN A 123 25.55 -17.61 -11.15
C ASN A 123 25.84 -19.11 -11.34
N GLU A 124 26.86 -19.42 -12.13
CA GLU A 124 27.26 -20.80 -12.44
C GLU A 124 27.66 -21.60 -11.18
N GLN A 125 28.08 -20.92 -10.10
CA GLN A 125 28.45 -21.54 -8.82
C GLN A 125 27.23 -22.03 -8.01
N ASP A 126 26.04 -21.55 -8.34
CA ASP A 126 24.82 -21.96 -7.65
C ASP A 126 24.18 -23.19 -8.29
N LYS A 127 24.67 -23.61 -9.48
CA LYS A 127 24.25 -24.84 -10.14
C LYS A 127 24.44 -26.03 -9.18
N ASP A 128 23.40 -26.84 -9.02
CA ASP A 128 23.34 -28.00 -8.11
C ASP A 128 23.20 -27.71 -6.60
N GLN A 129 22.92 -26.48 -6.18
CA GLN A 129 22.49 -26.22 -4.80
C GLN A 129 21.07 -26.73 -4.55
N PHE A 130 20.90 -27.68 -3.63
CA PHE A 130 19.58 -28.21 -3.32
C PHE A 130 18.85 -27.34 -2.31
N TYR A 131 17.72 -26.80 -2.75
CA TYR A 131 16.75 -26.14 -1.91
C TYR A 131 15.43 -26.87 -2.03
N LYS A 132 14.84 -27.23 -0.89
CA LYS A 132 13.55 -27.94 -0.84
C LYS A 132 12.42 -26.98 -1.20
N ALA A 133 12.18 -26.85 -2.50
CA ALA A 133 11.07 -26.10 -3.08
C ALA A 133 9.79 -26.96 -3.11
N GLU A 134 8.64 -26.29 -3.09
CA GLU A 134 7.33 -26.94 -3.25
C GLU A 134 6.81 -26.70 -4.65
N TYR A 135 6.42 -27.76 -5.33
CA TYR A 135 5.79 -27.76 -6.64
C TYR A 135 4.34 -28.15 -6.45
N ARG A 136 3.40 -27.26 -6.76
CA ARG A 136 2.00 -27.45 -6.36
C ARG A 136 1.13 -28.10 -7.42
N GLU A 137 1.16 -27.60 -8.63
CA GLU A 137 0.29 -28.11 -9.69
C GLU A 137 0.98 -27.93 -11.04
N ILE A 138 0.85 -28.90 -11.95
CA ILE A 138 1.43 -28.84 -13.29
C ILE A 138 0.41 -29.20 -14.36
N GLY A 139 0.36 -28.43 -15.44
CA GLY A 139 -0.56 -28.68 -16.56
C GLY A 139 0.17 -28.81 -17.88
N PHE A 140 -0.38 -29.65 -18.77
CA PHE A 140 0.13 -29.90 -20.12
C PHE A 140 -0.90 -29.45 -21.14
N PHE A 141 -0.45 -28.82 -22.23
CA PHE A 141 -1.33 -28.29 -23.26
C PHE A 141 -0.88 -28.72 -24.66
N SER A 142 -1.90 -28.90 -25.52
CA SER A 142 -1.80 -29.02 -26.96
C SER A 142 -2.71 -27.96 -27.57
N GLY A 143 -2.14 -26.85 -28.03
CA GLY A 143 -2.88 -25.65 -28.39
C GLY A 143 -3.64 -25.08 -27.18
N GLU A 144 -4.95 -24.94 -27.33
CA GLU A 144 -5.85 -24.47 -26.27
C GLU A 144 -6.38 -25.62 -25.38
N THR A 145 -6.07 -26.88 -25.71
CA THR A 145 -6.60 -28.05 -25.00
C THR A 145 -5.65 -28.50 -23.90
N GLN A 146 -6.12 -28.54 -22.65
CA GLN A 146 -5.40 -29.16 -21.55
C GLN A 146 -5.45 -30.69 -21.68
N ILE A 147 -4.29 -31.34 -21.56
CA ILE A 147 -4.17 -32.79 -21.56
C ILE A 147 -4.28 -33.28 -20.10
N THR A 148 -5.34 -34.03 -19.79
CA THR A 148 -5.58 -34.61 -18.46
C THR A 148 -5.49 -36.14 -18.43
N ASP A 149 -5.43 -36.78 -19.61
CA ASP A 149 -5.35 -38.24 -19.75
C ASP A 149 -3.88 -38.69 -19.70
N PHE A 150 -3.34 -38.86 -18.49
CA PHE A 150 -1.98 -39.38 -18.28
C PHE A 150 -1.88 -40.19 -16.97
N THR A 151 -0.80 -40.96 -16.83
CA THR A 151 -0.45 -41.68 -15.60
C THR A 151 0.95 -41.29 -15.14
N ILE A 152 1.22 -41.45 -13.84
CA ILE A 152 2.51 -41.11 -13.23
C ILE A 152 3.28 -42.40 -12.89
N GLU A 153 4.42 -42.60 -13.55
CA GLU A 153 5.33 -43.72 -13.33
C GLU A 153 6.48 -43.26 -12.41
N SER A 154 6.34 -43.46 -11.10
CA SER A 154 7.46 -43.53 -10.10
C SER A 154 7.00 -43.58 -8.62
N LEU A 155 5.79 -44.08 -8.32
CA LEU A 155 5.20 -43.99 -6.97
C LEU A 155 6.02 -44.64 -5.84
N ALA A 156 6.93 -45.57 -6.16
CA ALA A 156 7.76 -46.25 -5.15
C ALA A 156 9.05 -45.49 -4.76
N SER A 157 9.57 -44.59 -5.63
CA SER A 157 10.85 -43.89 -5.41
C SER A 157 10.70 -42.41 -5.07
N THR A 158 9.54 -41.83 -5.34
CA THR A 158 9.31 -40.38 -5.30
C THR A 158 7.93 -40.08 -4.68
N PRO A 159 7.72 -40.35 -3.37
CA PRO A 159 6.40 -40.23 -2.74
C PRO A 159 5.90 -38.78 -2.72
N GLY A 160 4.60 -38.57 -2.95
CA GLY A 160 3.96 -37.25 -2.91
C GLY A 160 3.88 -36.53 -4.26
N VAL A 161 4.46 -37.07 -5.32
CA VAL A 161 4.41 -36.49 -6.68
C VAL A 161 2.97 -36.41 -7.21
N GLU A 162 2.09 -37.31 -6.78
CA GLU A 162 0.67 -37.30 -7.15
C GLU A 162 -0.03 -35.98 -6.79
N LYS A 163 0.48 -35.26 -5.78
CA LYS A 163 -0.02 -33.95 -5.34
C LYS A 163 0.32 -32.79 -6.28
N MET A 164 1.04 -33.05 -7.37
CA MET A 164 1.25 -32.07 -8.44
C MET A 164 0.18 -32.13 -9.53
N PHE A 165 -0.75 -33.07 -9.41
CA PHE A 165 -1.72 -33.43 -10.43
C PHE A 165 -3.13 -33.60 -9.87
N ASP A 166 -3.38 -33.26 -8.60
CA ASP A 166 -4.64 -33.49 -7.91
C ASP A 166 -5.62 -32.31 -7.99
N GLU A 167 -5.20 -31.15 -8.50
CA GLU A 167 -6.02 -29.95 -8.68
C GLU A 167 -5.99 -29.44 -10.14
N GLN A 168 -6.02 -30.35 -11.13
CA GLN A 168 -5.93 -30.04 -12.58
C GLN A 168 -6.96 -29.02 -13.06
N GLU A 169 -8.12 -28.92 -12.43
CA GLU A 169 -9.16 -27.94 -12.76
C GLU A 169 -8.79 -26.49 -12.41
N LEU A 170 -7.72 -26.30 -11.61
CA LEU A 170 -7.19 -24.98 -11.26
C LEU A 170 -6.12 -24.49 -12.23
N VAL A 171 -5.62 -25.35 -13.11
CA VAL A 171 -4.62 -25.02 -14.13
C VAL A 171 -5.22 -24.02 -15.11
N PRO A 172 -4.70 -22.79 -15.20
CA PRO A 172 -5.21 -21.82 -16.14
C PRO A 172 -4.59 -22.04 -17.53
N GLU A 173 -5.33 -21.67 -18.57
CA GLU A 173 -4.79 -21.64 -19.93
C GLU A 173 -3.53 -20.75 -20.03
N ARG A 174 -3.51 -19.64 -19.29
CA ARG A 174 -2.35 -18.76 -19.14
C ARG A 174 -2.27 -18.14 -17.73
N PRO A 175 -1.08 -17.76 -17.25
CA PRO A 175 -0.98 -16.90 -16.07
C PRO A 175 -1.73 -15.58 -16.28
N THR A 176 -2.46 -15.13 -15.26
CA THR A 176 -3.24 -13.88 -15.25
C THR A 176 -3.01 -13.13 -13.94
N VAL A 177 -3.49 -11.89 -13.84
CA VAL A 177 -3.52 -11.16 -12.55
C VAL A 177 -4.32 -11.90 -11.45
N LEU A 178 -5.21 -12.80 -11.83
CA LEU A 178 -6.14 -13.45 -10.91
C LEU A 178 -5.56 -14.67 -10.20
N ASN A 179 -4.52 -15.30 -10.75
CA ASN A 179 -4.15 -16.67 -10.39
C ASN A 179 -2.74 -16.82 -9.81
N GLY A 180 -2.09 -15.72 -9.43
CA GLY A 180 -0.81 -15.77 -8.76
C GLY A 180 -0.34 -14.41 -8.24
N THR A 181 0.82 -14.42 -7.60
CA THR A 181 1.52 -13.22 -7.12
C THR A 181 2.18 -12.46 -8.26
N TYR A 182 2.29 -11.14 -8.07
CA TYR A 182 3.08 -10.26 -8.92
C TYR A 182 3.64 -9.10 -8.11
N PHE A 183 4.69 -8.45 -8.64
CA PHE A 183 5.42 -7.39 -7.94
C PHE A 183 5.80 -7.82 -6.50
N ASP A 184 5.64 -6.95 -5.51
CA ASP A 184 5.98 -7.19 -4.11
C ASP A 184 5.04 -8.18 -3.38
N GLU A 185 4.02 -8.75 -4.04
CA GLU A 185 3.18 -9.83 -3.46
C GLU A 185 3.97 -11.14 -3.26
N ILE A 186 5.18 -11.23 -3.78
CA ILE A 186 6.09 -12.34 -3.49
C ILE A 186 6.64 -12.28 -2.05
N TYR A 187 6.59 -11.11 -1.41
CA TYR A 187 7.19 -10.87 -0.10
C TYR A 187 6.16 -10.90 1.03
N PHE A 188 5.09 -10.09 0.93
CA PHE A 188 4.19 -9.87 2.05
C PHE A 188 3.19 -11.02 2.31
N PRO A 189 2.44 -11.53 1.31
CA PRO A 189 1.62 -12.74 1.46
C PRO A 189 2.43 -13.95 1.95
N ARG A 190 3.65 -14.12 1.41
CA ARG A 190 4.58 -15.16 1.85
C ARG A 190 4.80 -15.09 3.34
N THR A 191 5.25 -13.94 3.83
CA THR A 191 5.54 -13.79 5.26
C THR A 191 4.28 -13.80 6.12
N ALA A 192 3.14 -13.34 5.62
CA ALA A 192 1.87 -13.52 6.31
C ALA A 192 1.56 -15.02 6.54
N LEU A 193 1.81 -15.88 5.54
CA LEU A 193 1.70 -17.33 5.71
C LEU A 193 2.76 -17.88 6.68
N GLU A 194 4.01 -17.47 6.56
CA GLU A 194 5.10 -17.89 7.46
C GLU A 194 4.78 -17.55 8.94
N GLN A 195 4.13 -16.41 9.20
CA GLN A 195 3.62 -16.01 10.52
C GLN A 195 2.50 -16.94 11.01
N LEU A 196 1.53 -17.26 10.15
CA LEU A 196 0.41 -18.15 10.50
C LEU A 196 0.88 -19.57 10.83
N GLU A 197 1.83 -20.08 10.05
CA GLU A 197 2.40 -21.42 10.21
C GLU A 197 3.50 -21.49 11.27
N LYS A 198 3.86 -20.35 11.88
CA LYS A 198 4.96 -20.21 12.84
C LYS A 198 6.28 -20.80 12.35
N ARG A 199 6.67 -20.47 11.11
CA ARG A 199 7.93 -20.95 10.53
C ARG A 199 9.15 -20.26 11.16
N ASP A 200 10.25 -20.99 11.26
CA ASP A 200 11.52 -20.45 11.79
C ASP A 200 12.09 -19.32 10.92
N ILE A 201 11.85 -19.42 9.60
CA ILE A 201 12.34 -18.45 8.62
C ILE A 201 11.21 -17.51 8.23
N ILE A 202 11.48 -16.21 8.41
CA ILE A 202 10.62 -15.10 7.94
C ILE A 202 11.36 -14.39 6.82
N TYR A 203 10.77 -14.40 5.63
CA TYR A 203 11.41 -13.85 4.44
C TYR A 203 11.45 -12.33 4.46
N GLU A 204 10.28 -11.68 4.62
CA GLU A 204 10.16 -10.23 4.58
C GLU A 204 10.22 -9.62 5.99
N ASN A 205 11.44 -9.51 6.48
CA ASN A 205 11.79 -8.93 7.78
C ASN A 205 12.31 -7.47 7.69
N THR A 206 12.26 -6.84 6.52
CA THR A 206 12.79 -5.49 6.30
C THR A 206 11.81 -4.40 6.78
N HIS A 207 10.56 -4.80 7.01
CA HIS A 207 9.51 -3.94 7.54
C HIS A 207 8.91 -4.49 8.84
N PRO A 208 8.38 -3.60 9.70
CA PRO A 208 7.61 -4.00 10.88
C PRO A 208 6.47 -5.00 10.57
N PRO A 209 6.08 -5.84 11.54
CA PRO A 209 5.24 -7.01 11.29
C PRO A 209 3.75 -6.73 11.05
N LEU A 210 3.19 -5.62 11.59
CA LEU A 210 1.73 -5.44 11.67
C LEU A 210 1.03 -5.51 10.31
N GLY A 211 1.62 -4.93 9.26
CA GLY A 211 1.02 -4.97 7.92
C GLY A 211 0.86 -6.40 7.39
N LYS A 212 1.82 -7.27 7.68
CA LYS A 212 1.79 -8.69 7.29
C LYS A 212 0.81 -9.47 8.16
N THR A 213 0.71 -9.13 9.44
CA THR A 213 -0.31 -9.67 10.34
C THR A 213 -1.73 -9.30 9.89
N ILE A 214 -1.94 -8.10 9.32
CA ILE A 214 -3.23 -7.74 8.72
C ILE A 214 -3.51 -8.58 7.47
N ILE A 215 -2.53 -8.80 6.60
CA ILE A 215 -2.68 -9.69 5.43
C ILE A 215 -3.02 -11.13 5.88
N ALA A 216 -2.38 -11.60 6.96
CA ALA A 216 -2.64 -12.92 7.53
C ALA A 216 -4.10 -13.11 7.97
N ILE A 217 -4.80 -12.04 8.40
CA ILE A 217 -6.25 -12.11 8.69
C ILE A 217 -7.03 -12.47 7.42
N GLY A 218 -6.72 -11.83 6.29
CA GLY A 218 -7.37 -12.13 5.01
C GLY A 218 -7.12 -13.58 4.57
N ILE A 219 -5.86 -14.03 4.65
CA ILE A 219 -5.48 -15.42 4.34
C ILE A 219 -6.21 -16.41 5.26
N SER A 220 -6.34 -16.11 6.57
CA SER A 220 -7.00 -17.01 7.53
C SER A 220 -8.51 -17.18 7.27
N ILE A 221 -9.16 -16.18 6.67
CA ILE A 221 -10.60 -16.19 6.40
C ILE A 221 -10.90 -16.82 5.02
N PHE A 222 -10.12 -16.45 4.00
CA PHE A 222 -10.41 -16.80 2.61
C PHE A 222 -9.47 -17.86 2.02
N GLY A 223 -8.41 -18.25 2.73
CA GLY A 223 -7.39 -19.19 2.27
C GLY A 223 -6.17 -18.50 1.64
N MET A 224 -5.10 -19.29 1.42
CA MET A 224 -3.88 -18.83 0.74
C MET A 224 -4.11 -18.78 -0.78
N ASN A 225 -4.84 -17.75 -1.22
CA ASN A 225 -5.16 -17.47 -2.62
C ASN A 225 -5.14 -15.95 -2.92
N PRO A 226 -5.08 -15.56 -4.22
CA PRO A 226 -5.04 -14.17 -4.65
C PRO A 226 -6.08 -13.24 -4.02
N PHE A 227 -7.32 -13.70 -3.85
CA PHE A 227 -8.33 -12.91 -3.18
C PHE A 227 -8.01 -12.70 -1.69
N GLY A 228 -7.66 -13.79 -0.98
CA GLY A 228 -7.45 -13.79 0.46
C GLY A 228 -6.31 -12.89 0.92
N TRP A 229 -5.21 -12.80 0.16
CA TRP A 229 -4.11 -11.90 0.53
C TRP A 229 -4.33 -10.43 0.10
N ARG A 230 -5.19 -10.15 -0.89
CA ARG A 230 -5.48 -8.77 -1.38
C ARG A 230 -6.61 -8.07 -0.64
N ILE A 231 -7.60 -8.81 -0.15
CA ILE A 231 -8.87 -8.24 0.37
C ILE A 231 -8.66 -7.21 1.48
N MET A 232 -7.73 -7.45 2.41
CA MET A 232 -7.52 -6.55 3.53
C MET A 232 -6.98 -5.19 3.09
N GLY A 233 -6.06 -5.16 2.11
CA GLY A 233 -5.57 -3.93 1.51
C GLY A 233 -6.70 -3.12 0.87
N THR A 234 -7.62 -3.81 0.19
CA THR A 234 -8.77 -3.20 -0.49
C THR A 234 -9.78 -2.63 0.49
N LEU A 235 -10.04 -3.31 1.61
CA LEU A 235 -10.92 -2.81 2.68
C LEU A 235 -10.36 -1.54 3.34
N PHE A 236 -9.06 -1.49 3.61
CA PHE A 236 -8.42 -0.27 4.13
C PHE A 236 -8.40 0.84 3.08
N GLY A 237 -8.21 0.50 1.80
CA GLY A 237 -8.39 1.40 0.67
C GLY A 237 -9.78 2.02 0.63
N ALA A 238 -10.83 1.21 0.80
CA ALA A 238 -12.20 1.69 0.88
C ALA A 238 -12.45 2.55 2.12
N ALA A 239 -11.87 2.19 3.27
CA ALA A 239 -11.99 2.95 4.51
C ALA A 239 -11.32 4.34 4.45
N LEU A 240 -10.36 4.55 3.54
CA LEU A 240 -9.79 5.88 3.27
C LEU A 240 -10.82 6.86 2.69
N ILE A 241 -11.85 6.40 1.98
CA ILE A 241 -12.88 7.27 1.37
C ILE A 241 -13.72 8.00 2.43
N PRO A 242 -14.39 7.32 3.38
CA PRO A 242 -15.13 8.02 4.43
C PRO A 242 -14.19 8.79 5.36
N LEU A 243 -12.96 8.32 5.59
CA LEU A 243 -11.97 9.07 6.38
C LEU A 243 -11.61 10.41 5.70
N MET A 244 -11.33 10.39 4.39
CA MET A 244 -11.10 11.59 3.60
C MET A 244 -12.31 12.53 3.64
N TYR A 245 -13.52 11.99 3.50
CA TYR A 245 -14.75 12.76 3.60
C TYR A 245 -14.87 13.46 4.96
N ILE A 246 -14.61 12.75 6.07
CA ILE A 246 -14.70 13.31 7.42
C ILE A 246 -13.65 14.41 7.64
N ILE A 247 -12.41 14.20 7.20
CA ILE A 247 -11.34 15.21 7.26
C ILE A 247 -11.74 16.45 6.47
N ALA A 248 -12.18 16.28 5.23
CA ALA A 248 -12.59 17.37 4.38
C ALA A 248 -13.85 18.08 4.91
N LYS A 249 -14.84 17.35 5.44
CA LYS A 249 -16.03 17.94 6.08
C LYS A 249 -15.65 18.81 7.26
N ARG A 250 -14.67 18.38 8.05
CA ARG A 250 -14.17 19.14 9.18
C ARG A 250 -13.44 20.41 8.74
N LEU A 251 -12.55 20.27 7.76
CA LEU A 251 -11.75 21.36 7.21
C LEU A 251 -12.63 22.41 6.50
N PHE A 252 -13.55 21.97 5.64
CA PHE A 252 -14.35 22.86 4.81
C PHE A 252 -15.66 23.30 5.45
N LYS A 253 -16.19 22.54 6.41
CA LYS A 253 -17.52 22.73 7.02
C LYS A 253 -18.65 22.74 5.97
N ASP A 254 -18.42 22.09 4.83
CA ASP A 254 -19.32 22.02 3.66
C ASP A 254 -19.38 20.59 3.11
N THR A 255 -20.60 20.10 2.85
CA THR A 255 -20.87 18.74 2.34
C THR A 255 -20.37 18.55 0.90
N PHE A 256 -20.48 19.56 0.05
CA PHE A 256 -20.02 19.49 -1.34
C PHE A 256 -18.49 19.36 -1.41
N TRP A 257 -17.76 20.14 -0.61
CA TRP A 257 -16.30 20.07 -0.57
C TRP A 257 -15.77 18.79 0.10
N ALA A 258 -16.52 18.24 1.06
CA ALA A 258 -16.25 16.91 1.61
C ALA A 258 -16.41 15.82 0.55
N PHE A 259 -17.53 15.85 -0.18
CA PHE A 259 -17.77 14.96 -1.33
C PHE A 259 -16.68 15.11 -2.39
N PHE A 260 -16.31 16.33 -2.75
CA PHE A 260 -15.27 16.62 -3.73
C PHE A 260 -13.96 15.91 -3.38
N CYS A 261 -13.44 16.08 -2.16
CA CYS A 261 -12.18 15.46 -1.76
C CYS A 261 -12.26 13.93 -1.72
N ALA A 262 -13.35 13.38 -1.17
CA ALA A 262 -13.56 11.94 -1.14
C ALA A 262 -13.73 11.34 -2.54
N PHE A 263 -14.30 12.09 -3.49
CA PHE A 263 -14.47 11.68 -4.88
C PHE A 263 -13.11 11.63 -5.61
N LEU A 264 -12.25 12.62 -5.38
CA LEU A 264 -10.89 12.58 -5.92
C LEU A 264 -10.09 11.40 -5.35
N MET A 265 -10.25 11.10 -4.06
CA MET A 265 -9.62 9.92 -3.45
C MET A 265 -10.15 8.62 -4.08
N MET A 266 -11.47 8.51 -4.21
CA MET A 266 -12.16 7.32 -4.75
C MET A 266 -11.74 6.95 -6.19
N PHE A 267 -11.41 7.94 -7.00
CA PHE A 267 -11.06 7.75 -8.41
C PHE A 267 -9.60 8.12 -8.72
N ASP A 268 -8.74 8.23 -7.70
CA ASP A 268 -7.32 8.39 -7.91
C ASP A 268 -6.67 7.07 -8.37
N PHE A 269 -5.77 7.18 -9.33
CA PHE A 269 -5.16 6.03 -10.01
C PHE A 269 -4.24 5.26 -9.07
N MET A 270 -3.44 5.98 -8.30
CA MET A 270 -2.49 5.40 -7.35
C MET A 270 -3.24 4.74 -6.20
N HIS A 271 -4.24 5.43 -5.62
CA HIS A 271 -5.10 4.85 -4.59
C HIS A 271 -5.74 3.53 -5.03
N PHE A 272 -6.31 3.50 -6.23
CA PHE A 272 -6.94 2.29 -6.75
C PHE A 272 -5.95 1.14 -6.96
N ALA A 273 -4.85 1.39 -7.66
CA ALA A 273 -3.86 0.35 -7.96
C ALA A 273 -3.15 -0.18 -6.71
N GLN A 274 -2.74 0.71 -5.79
CA GLN A 274 -2.05 0.33 -4.55
C GLN A 274 -2.93 -0.49 -3.61
N THR A 275 -4.20 -0.11 -3.49
CA THR A 275 -5.09 -0.74 -2.50
C THR A 275 -5.64 -2.09 -2.92
N ARG A 276 -5.46 -2.45 -4.20
CA ARG A 276 -5.78 -3.78 -4.72
C ARG A 276 -4.62 -4.77 -4.64
N LEU A 277 -3.43 -4.30 -4.31
CA LEU A 277 -2.22 -5.11 -4.18
C LEU A 277 -2.05 -5.56 -2.72
N ALA A 278 -1.56 -6.77 -2.50
CA ALA A 278 -1.22 -7.25 -1.16
C ALA A 278 0.14 -6.72 -0.66
N THR A 279 0.25 -5.39 -0.54
CA THR A 279 1.36 -4.71 0.12
C THR A 279 0.91 -4.01 1.40
N ILE A 280 1.87 -3.54 2.18
CA ILE A 280 1.63 -2.90 3.48
C ILE A 280 1.37 -1.39 3.39
N ASP A 281 1.43 -0.81 2.18
CA ASP A 281 1.32 0.63 1.97
C ASP A 281 -0.10 1.16 2.25
N SER A 282 -1.13 0.40 1.87
CA SER A 282 -2.55 0.75 2.09
C SER A 282 -2.88 0.96 3.56
N TYR A 283 -2.42 0.04 4.42
CA TYR A 283 -2.60 0.14 5.87
C TYR A 283 -1.85 1.35 6.43
N THR A 284 -0.63 1.57 5.94
CA THR A 284 0.23 2.66 6.38
C THR A 284 -0.41 4.02 6.08
N VAL A 285 -0.88 4.24 4.85
CA VAL A 285 -1.55 5.49 4.45
C VAL A 285 -2.85 5.70 5.23
N PHE A 286 -3.62 4.64 5.48
CA PHE A 286 -4.79 4.72 6.35
C PHE A 286 -4.45 5.22 7.76
N PHE A 287 -3.45 4.62 8.42
CA PHE A 287 -3.05 5.05 9.76
C PHE A 287 -2.44 6.46 9.76
N ILE A 288 -1.73 6.86 8.70
CA ILE A 288 -1.28 8.26 8.50
C ILE A 288 -2.47 9.21 8.47
N MET A 289 -3.48 8.94 7.63
CA MET A 289 -4.65 9.80 7.55
C MET A 289 -5.45 9.81 8.85
N LEU A 290 -5.48 8.70 9.57
CA LEU A 290 -6.19 8.58 10.84
C LEU A 290 -5.52 9.40 11.95
N MET A 291 -4.18 9.34 12.07
CA MET A 291 -3.47 10.20 13.03
C MET A 291 -3.63 11.69 12.70
N TYR A 292 -3.57 12.05 11.40
CA TYR A 292 -3.80 13.44 10.97
C TYR A 292 -5.24 13.90 11.19
N TYR A 293 -6.24 13.02 11.06
CA TYR A 293 -7.62 13.32 11.42
C TYR A 293 -7.76 13.66 12.90
N PHE A 294 -7.19 12.85 13.79
CA PHE A 294 -7.26 13.12 15.22
C PHE A 294 -6.47 14.36 15.63
N MET A 295 -5.33 14.61 14.97
CA MET A 295 -4.62 15.89 15.13
C MET A 295 -5.44 17.07 14.63
N LEU A 296 -6.17 16.94 13.52
CA LEU A 296 -7.10 17.97 13.05
C LEU A 296 -8.24 18.21 14.06
N ASP A 297 -8.74 17.15 14.71
CA ASP A 297 -9.75 17.29 15.78
C ASP A 297 -9.25 18.15 16.94
N TYR A 298 -8.01 17.93 17.33
CA TYR A 298 -7.35 18.74 18.33
C TYR A 298 -7.03 20.16 17.83
N TYR A 299 -6.55 20.29 16.61
CA TYR A 299 -6.07 21.54 16.01
C TYR A 299 -7.19 22.57 15.80
N ASP A 300 -8.40 22.13 15.41
CA ASP A 300 -9.60 22.98 15.20
C ASP A 300 -10.45 23.15 16.48
N SER A 301 -9.97 22.71 17.65
CA SER A 301 -10.70 22.83 18.92
C SER A 301 -9.89 23.62 19.97
N ASN A 302 -10.57 24.43 20.79
CA ASN A 302 -9.96 25.04 21.97
C ASN A 302 -10.09 24.08 23.17
N ALA A 303 -8.96 23.67 23.75
CA ALA A 303 -8.92 22.77 24.91
C ALA A 303 -9.61 23.37 26.14
N TYR A 304 -9.49 24.69 26.37
CA TYR A 304 -10.16 25.36 27.50
C TYR A 304 -11.70 25.37 27.38
N GLU A 305 -12.26 25.30 26.17
CA GLU A 305 -13.72 25.21 25.94
C GLU A 305 -14.22 23.77 26.01
N ARG A 306 -13.46 22.83 25.43
CA ARG A 306 -13.81 21.40 25.41
C ARG A 306 -13.64 20.74 26.78
N GLY A 307 -12.76 21.30 27.61
CA GLY A 307 -12.32 20.74 28.89
C GLY A 307 -11.13 19.81 28.72
N PHE A 308 -10.21 19.87 29.69
CA PHE A 308 -8.88 19.24 29.62
C PHE A 308 -8.87 17.75 29.23
N PHE A 309 -9.57 16.87 29.96
CA PHE A 309 -9.55 15.44 29.61
C PHE A 309 -10.19 15.13 28.24
N LYS A 310 -11.24 15.88 27.88
CA LYS A 310 -11.90 15.72 26.58
C LYS A 310 -11.03 16.21 25.41
N SER A 311 -10.10 17.15 25.65
CA SER A 311 -9.11 17.57 24.66
C SER A 311 -7.91 16.63 24.56
N LEU A 312 -7.68 15.75 25.55
CA LEU A 312 -6.62 14.74 25.49
C LEU A 312 -7.01 13.53 24.63
N LEU A 313 -8.30 13.18 24.56
CA LEU A 313 -8.77 12.01 23.80
C LEU A 313 -8.30 11.99 22.33
N PRO A 314 -8.37 13.09 21.56
CA PRO A 314 -7.89 13.09 20.19
C PRO A 314 -6.37 12.90 20.12
N LEU A 315 -5.60 13.44 21.07
CA LEU A 315 -4.15 13.23 21.12
C LEU A 315 -3.81 11.77 21.43
N LEU A 316 -4.54 11.12 22.34
CA LEU A 316 -4.39 9.69 22.62
C LEU A 316 -4.66 8.84 21.37
N LEU A 317 -5.77 9.08 20.68
CA LEU A 317 -6.13 8.34 19.46
C LEU A 317 -5.15 8.61 18.30
N CYS A 318 -4.62 9.84 18.23
CA CYS A 318 -3.55 10.21 17.31
C CYS A 318 -2.28 9.39 17.60
N GLY A 319 -1.88 9.31 18.86
CA GLY A 319 -0.77 8.48 19.33
C GLY A 319 -0.93 6.99 19.02
N ILE A 320 -2.10 6.42 19.31
CA ILE A 320 -2.41 5.02 18.97
C ILE A 320 -2.29 4.79 17.45
N SER A 321 -2.83 5.70 16.64
CA SER A 321 -2.77 5.63 15.18
C SER A 321 -1.33 5.73 14.66
N LEU A 322 -0.50 6.60 15.26
CA LEU A 322 0.93 6.69 14.98
C LEU A 322 1.65 5.37 15.30
N GLY A 323 1.35 4.74 16.45
CA GLY A 323 1.89 3.44 16.83
C GLY A 323 1.55 2.33 15.83
N LEU A 324 0.28 2.25 15.41
CA LEU A 324 -0.19 1.29 14.41
C LEU A 324 0.48 1.53 13.04
N GLY A 325 0.59 2.80 12.61
CA GLY A 325 1.29 3.16 11.39
C GLY A 325 2.77 2.77 11.45
N ALA A 326 3.46 3.12 12.54
CA ALA A 326 4.88 2.80 12.74
C ALA A 326 5.13 1.29 12.77
N ALA A 327 4.24 0.53 13.40
CA ALA A 327 4.27 -0.93 13.46
C ALA A 327 3.96 -1.60 12.11
N THR A 328 3.48 -0.83 11.12
CA THR A 328 3.27 -1.28 9.74
C THR A 328 4.49 -0.94 8.86
N LYS A 329 4.85 0.35 8.77
CA LYS A 329 5.97 0.84 7.96
C LYS A 329 6.49 2.17 8.49
N TRP A 330 7.81 2.36 8.54
CA TRP A 330 8.43 3.53 9.16
C TRP A 330 8.12 4.87 8.48
N ILE A 331 7.61 4.88 7.25
CA ILE A 331 7.12 6.12 6.62
C ILE A 331 6.01 6.79 7.45
N ALA A 332 5.26 6.04 8.27
CA ALA A 332 4.31 6.65 9.21
C ALA A 332 5.00 7.56 10.25
N LEU A 333 6.23 7.24 10.67
CA LEU A 333 7.00 8.06 11.62
C LEU A 333 7.39 9.42 11.03
N TYR A 334 7.52 9.52 9.71
CA TYR A 334 7.72 10.81 9.04
C TYR A 334 6.57 11.78 9.31
N GLY A 335 5.35 11.23 9.47
CA GLY A 335 4.17 11.98 9.85
C GLY A 335 4.27 12.62 11.24
N ALA A 336 5.01 12.00 12.17
CA ALA A 336 5.13 12.50 13.54
C ALA A 336 5.75 13.90 13.62
N PHE A 337 6.66 14.23 12.69
CA PHE A 337 7.22 15.58 12.62
C PHE A 337 6.17 16.63 12.29
N GLY A 338 5.31 16.36 11.30
CA GLY A 338 4.19 17.24 10.97
C GLY A 338 3.16 17.33 12.10
N LEU A 339 2.89 16.23 12.80
CA LEU A 339 2.05 16.22 14.00
C LEU A 339 2.59 17.14 15.10
N ALA A 340 3.89 17.10 15.37
CA ALA A 340 4.53 17.96 16.37
C ALA A 340 4.36 19.45 16.02
N ILE A 341 4.63 19.82 14.76
CA ILE A 341 4.43 21.20 14.28
C ILE A 341 2.97 21.63 14.47
N LEU A 342 2.01 20.82 14.02
CA LEU A 342 0.59 21.14 14.15
C LEU A 342 0.15 21.25 15.61
N PHE A 343 0.66 20.39 16.50
CA PHE A 343 0.40 20.47 17.92
C PHE A 343 0.86 21.81 18.53
N PHE A 344 2.13 22.18 18.31
CA PHE A 344 2.66 23.43 18.86
C PHE A 344 2.00 24.68 18.23
N MET A 345 1.68 24.63 16.93
CA MET A 345 0.88 25.67 16.28
C MET A 345 -0.51 25.80 16.93
N SER A 346 -1.20 24.68 17.17
CA SER A 346 -2.48 24.68 17.90
C SER A 346 -2.34 25.32 19.28
N ARG A 347 -1.28 25.00 20.04
CA ARG A 347 -1.02 25.63 21.35
C ARG A 347 -0.81 27.14 21.22
N GLY A 348 -0.06 27.59 20.23
CA GLY A 348 0.17 29.01 19.97
C GLY A 348 -1.12 29.77 19.62
N TYR A 349 -1.95 29.19 18.76
CA TYR A 349 -3.24 29.77 18.41
C TYR A 349 -4.20 29.81 19.61
N GLU A 350 -4.29 28.72 20.38
CA GLU A 350 -5.15 28.68 21.56
C GLU A 350 -4.70 29.68 22.63
N TYR A 351 -3.38 29.85 22.83
CA TYR A 351 -2.84 30.88 23.72
C TYR A 351 -3.30 32.28 23.30
N ASN A 352 -3.21 32.60 22.00
CA ASN A 352 -3.64 33.90 21.48
C ASN A 352 -5.16 34.11 21.66
N SER A 353 -5.96 33.08 21.36
CA SER A 353 -7.42 33.11 21.57
C SER A 353 -7.76 33.35 23.05
N TYR A 354 -7.14 32.60 23.96
CA TYR A 354 -7.38 32.72 25.40
C TYR A 354 -6.94 34.08 25.96
N ASN A 355 -5.79 34.60 25.51
CA ASN A 355 -5.31 35.93 25.86
C ASN A 355 -6.29 37.03 25.40
N ASN A 356 -6.86 36.90 24.20
CA ASN A 356 -7.88 37.82 23.68
C ASN A 356 -9.19 37.73 24.47
N TYR A 357 -9.65 36.52 24.80
CA TYR A 357 -10.81 36.30 25.68
C TYR A 357 -10.63 37.00 27.04
N LEU A 358 -9.45 36.85 27.68
CA LEU A 358 -9.15 37.52 28.93
C LEU A 358 -9.12 39.05 28.79
N ASN A 359 -8.55 39.59 27.70
CA ASN A 359 -8.55 41.02 27.42
C ASN A 359 -9.97 41.60 27.33
N ILE A 360 -10.89 40.89 26.68
CA ILE A 360 -12.29 41.29 26.59
C ILE A 360 -12.92 41.25 27.98
N LYS A 361 -12.75 40.15 28.71
CA LYS A 361 -13.33 39.98 30.05
C LYS A 361 -12.88 41.05 31.04
N ILE A 362 -11.60 41.46 31.01
CA ILE A 362 -11.05 42.53 31.85
C ILE A 362 -11.62 43.91 31.51
N LYS A 363 -11.99 44.15 30.23
CA LYS A 363 -12.65 45.40 29.84
C LYS A 363 -14.11 45.44 30.29
N THR A 364 -14.80 44.30 30.29
CA THR A 364 -16.22 44.21 30.62
C THR A 364 -16.47 44.11 32.14
N GLU A 365 -15.55 43.50 32.88
CA GLU A 365 -15.69 43.22 34.31
C GLU A 365 -14.53 43.83 35.12
N ARG A 366 -14.81 44.37 36.32
CA ARG A 366 -13.76 44.86 37.22
C ARG A 366 -13.02 43.68 37.85
N HIS A 367 -11.81 43.43 37.38
CA HIS A 367 -10.89 42.43 37.92
C HIS A 367 -9.68 43.08 38.60
N ARG A 368 -8.97 42.30 39.43
CA ARG A 368 -7.69 42.71 40.03
C ARG A 368 -6.60 42.86 38.96
N LYS A 369 -5.60 43.71 39.19
CA LYS A 369 -4.51 43.99 38.23
C LYS A 369 -3.73 42.73 37.80
N ASP A 370 -3.63 41.74 38.67
CA ASP A 370 -2.92 40.47 38.51
C ASP A 370 -3.76 39.33 37.93
N TYR A 371 -5.08 39.54 37.73
CA TYR A 371 -6.01 38.52 37.25
C TYR A 371 -5.55 37.87 35.94
N LYS A 372 -5.13 38.71 34.98
CA LYS A 372 -4.69 38.25 33.66
C LYS A 372 -3.48 37.32 33.74
N SER A 373 -2.44 37.75 34.45
CA SER A 373 -1.21 36.98 34.63
C SER A 373 -1.49 35.65 35.35
N HIS A 374 -2.38 35.67 36.34
CA HIS A 374 -2.78 34.46 37.07
C HIS A 374 -3.52 33.45 36.19
N GLU A 375 -4.53 33.90 35.44
CA GLU A 375 -5.31 33.01 34.57
C GLU A 375 -4.49 32.49 33.38
N ILE A 376 -3.58 33.30 32.83
CA ILE A 376 -2.60 32.84 31.84
C ILE A 376 -1.67 31.80 32.45
N GLY A 377 -1.15 32.02 33.66
CA GLY A 377 -0.30 31.06 34.37
C GLY A 377 -1.00 29.71 34.58
N LYS A 378 -2.27 29.72 34.98
CA LYS A 378 -3.11 28.50 35.07
C LYS A 378 -3.26 27.81 33.72
N TRP A 379 -3.51 28.57 32.65
CA TRP A 379 -3.66 28.01 31.32
C TRP A 379 -2.34 27.37 30.84
N ILE A 380 -1.21 28.04 31.04
CA ILE A 380 0.12 27.52 30.70
C ILE A 380 0.40 26.23 31.50
N GLY A 381 0.17 26.23 32.81
CA GLY A 381 0.36 25.05 33.65
C GLY A 381 -0.47 23.85 33.18
N LYS A 382 -1.77 24.06 33.00
CA LYS A 382 -2.73 22.98 32.73
C LYS A 382 -2.83 22.59 31.26
N TYR A 383 -2.98 23.55 30.35
CA TYR A 383 -3.27 23.29 28.93
C TYR A 383 -2.02 23.25 28.04
N PHE A 384 -0.89 23.76 28.52
CA PHE A 384 0.41 23.62 27.84
C PHE A 384 1.28 22.54 28.50
N TYR A 385 1.82 22.77 29.70
CA TYR A 385 2.80 21.85 30.30
C TYR A 385 2.23 20.46 30.60
N LEU A 386 1.09 20.39 31.29
CA LEU A 386 0.49 19.10 31.61
C LEU A 386 0.07 18.35 30.34
N THR A 387 -0.43 19.05 29.32
CA THR A 387 -0.69 18.43 28.01
C THR A 387 0.59 17.88 27.37
N CYS A 388 1.70 18.62 27.39
CA CYS A 388 2.99 18.14 26.89
C CYS A 388 3.47 16.88 27.63
N LEU A 389 3.23 16.79 28.94
CA LEU A 389 3.52 15.58 29.71
C LEU A 389 2.67 14.38 29.24
N PHE A 390 1.37 14.58 29.01
CA PHE A 390 0.53 13.54 28.39
C PHE A 390 0.97 13.20 26.97
N CYS A 391 1.48 14.17 26.19
CA CYS A 391 2.02 13.91 24.87
C CYS A 391 3.24 12.98 24.90
N VAL A 392 4.06 12.97 25.96
CA VAL A 392 5.13 11.96 26.12
C VAL A 392 4.52 10.56 26.22
N LEU A 393 3.47 10.39 27.02
CA LEU A 393 2.76 9.12 27.10
C LEU A 393 2.14 8.73 25.74
N PHE A 394 1.45 9.67 25.08
CA PHE A 394 0.68 9.38 23.87
C PHE A 394 1.51 9.24 22.60
N PHE A 395 2.60 9.98 22.45
CA PHE A 395 3.40 10.00 21.20
C PHE A 395 4.75 9.28 21.32
N ILE A 396 5.13 8.82 22.52
CA ILE A 396 6.37 8.07 22.73
C ILE A 396 6.07 6.71 23.36
N ILE A 397 5.50 6.68 24.57
CA ILE A 397 5.34 5.44 25.33
C ILE A 397 4.32 4.49 24.67
N ILE A 398 3.12 4.98 24.35
CA ILE A 398 2.07 4.17 23.72
C ILE A 398 2.48 3.67 22.31
N PRO A 399 3.01 4.52 21.41
CA PRO A 399 3.48 4.05 20.10
C PRO A 399 4.60 3.03 20.21
N ALA A 400 5.56 3.22 21.12
CA ALA A 400 6.62 2.24 21.36
C ALA A 400 6.06 0.91 21.89
N ALA A 401 5.08 0.95 22.80
CA ALA A 401 4.41 -0.26 23.28
C ALA A 401 3.68 -0.99 22.14
N ILE A 402 2.88 -0.29 21.32
CA ILE A 402 2.19 -0.88 20.15
C ILE A 402 3.21 -1.48 19.18
N TYR A 403 4.31 -0.78 18.92
CA TYR A 403 5.38 -1.26 18.06
C TYR A 403 5.98 -2.56 18.59
N ILE A 404 6.34 -2.62 19.87
CA ILE A 404 6.89 -3.84 20.51
C ILE A 404 5.87 -4.98 20.47
N LEU A 405 4.62 -4.72 20.82
CA LEU A 405 3.55 -5.73 20.82
C LEU A 405 3.27 -6.28 19.42
N SER A 406 3.53 -5.51 18.36
CA SER A 406 3.36 -6.00 16.99
C SER A 406 4.30 -7.17 16.64
N PHE A 407 5.38 -7.38 17.38
CA PHE A 407 6.33 -8.48 17.18
C PHE A 407 5.92 -9.78 17.88
N ILE A 408 4.89 -9.78 18.73
CA ILE A 408 4.39 -10.99 19.39
C ILE A 408 4.11 -12.14 18.40
N PRO A 409 3.48 -11.92 17.22
CA PRO A 409 3.24 -12.97 16.25
C PRO A 409 4.50 -13.64 15.70
N ILE A 410 5.70 -13.06 15.89
CA ILE A 410 7.00 -13.58 15.39
C ILE A 410 8.04 -13.78 16.49
N ASP A 411 7.66 -13.64 17.77
CA ASP A 411 8.57 -13.75 18.93
C ASP A 411 8.99 -15.20 19.23
N TYR A 412 8.26 -16.19 18.71
CA TYR A 412 8.51 -17.62 18.91
C TYR A 412 9.84 -18.14 18.33
N ARG A 413 10.64 -17.28 17.69
CA ARG A 413 11.84 -17.68 16.93
C ARG A 413 13.12 -17.67 17.74
N GLU A 414 13.15 -17.02 18.90
CA GLU A 414 14.35 -16.94 19.73
C GLU A 414 14.05 -17.37 21.16
N ASP A 415 14.15 -18.68 21.38
CA ASP A 415 14.16 -19.25 22.72
C ASP A 415 15.31 -18.60 23.51
N ASN A 416 14.97 -17.82 24.54
CA ASN A 416 15.86 -17.12 25.50
C ASN A 416 16.05 -15.60 25.32
N LYS A 417 15.42 -14.92 24.35
CA LYS A 417 15.41 -13.44 24.35
C LYS A 417 14.10 -12.87 24.90
N SER A 418 14.20 -11.73 25.59
CA SER A 418 13.00 -10.94 25.88
C SER A 418 12.47 -10.32 24.59
N LEU A 419 11.14 -10.17 24.47
CA LEU A 419 10.50 -9.50 23.31
C LEU A 419 11.14 -8.15 22.99
N VAL A 420 11.51 -7.36 24.01
CA VAL A 420 12.15 -6.04 23.82
C VAL A 420 13.51 -6.19 23.15
N THR A 421 14.34 -7.15 23.60
CA THR A 421 15.65 -7.42 23.00
C THR A 421 15.50 -7.84 21.54
N PHE A 422 14.56 -8.76 21.27
CA PHE A 422 14.25 -9.22 19.92
C PHE A 422 13.83 -8.08 18.98
N VAL A 423 12.98 -7.16 19.47
CA VAL A 423 12.56 -5.97 18.72
C VAL A 423 13.74 -5.05 18.42
N ILE A 424 14.62 -4.78 19.40
CA ILE A 424 15.79 -3.91 19.20
C ILE A 424 16.73 -4.50 18.15
N ASP A 425 17.00 -5.81 18.21
CA ASP A 425 17.85 -6.49 17.24
C ASP A 425 17.23 -6.46 15.84
N SER A 426 15.91 -6.69 15.75
CA SER A 426 15.16 -6.59 14.49
C SER A 426 15.23 -5.19 13.90
N VAL A 427 15.06 -4.13 14.72
CA VAL A 427 15.14 -2.72 14.29
C VAL A 427 16.53 -2.38 13.76
N LYS A 428 17.60 -2.85 14.41
CA LYS A 428 18.98 -2.67 13.91
C LYS A 428 19.16 -3.34 12.55
N SER A 429 18.68 -4.57 12.40
CA SER A 429 18.74 -5.31 11.13
C SER A 429 17.98 -4.59 10.01
N MET A 430 16.74 -4.16 10.27
CA MET A 430 15.94 -3.37 9.33
C MET A 430 16.64 -2.07 8.91
N TYR A 431 17.27 -1.37 9.85
CA TYR A 431 17.99 -0.13 9.57
C TYR A 431 19.21 -0.36 8.66
N GLU A 432 20.05 -1.34 8.97
CA GLU A 432 21.21 -1.65 8.14
C GLU A 432 20.81 -2.14 6.75
N TYR A 433 19.73 -2.93 6.63
CA TYR A 433 19.17 -3.30 5.33
C TYR A 433 18.79 -2.07 4.51
N HIS A 434 17.96 -1.16 5.06
CA HIS A 434 17.50 0.03 4.33
C HIS A 434 18.61 1.03 3.98
N LYS A 435 19.66 1.10 4.80
CA LYS A 435 20.87 1.85 4.51
C LYS A 435 21.70 1.23 3.38
N GLY A 436 21.69 -0.10 3.26
CA GLY A 436 22.43 -0.87 2.26
C GLY A 436 21.74 -1.02 0.89
N VAL A 437 20.47 -0.64 0.71
CA VAL A 437 19.76 -0.78 -0.57
C VAL A 437 20.24 0.26 -1.59
N VAL A 438 21.20 -0.15 -2.42
CA VAL A 438 21.81 0.69 -3.48
C VAL A 438 21.75 0.08 -4.88
N SER A 439 21.35 -1.19 -5.01
CA SER A 439 21.30 -1.89 -6.30
C SER A 439 20.35 -1.20 -7.28
N PRO A 440 20.79 -0.84 -8.49
CA PRO A 440 19.93 -0.21 -9.49
C PRO A 440 18.71 -1.08 -9.83
N HIS A 441 17.54 -0.46 -9.98
CA HIS A 441 16.33 -1.13 -10.45
C HIS A 441 15.75 -0.38 -11.64
N PRO A 442 15.36 -1.07 -12.73
CA PRO A 442 14.91 -0.43 -13.97
C PRO A 442 13.68 0.45 -13.77
N TYR A 443 12.80 0.10 -12.83
CA TYR A 443 11.60 0.88 -12.52
C TYR A 443 11.76 1.89 -11.36
N SER A 444 12.99 2.11 -10.88
CA SER A 444 13.22 3.13 -9.85
C SER A 444 12.96 4.55 -10.37
N SER A 445 12.52 5.43 -9.47
CA SER A 445 12.19 6.83 -9.77
C SER A 445 12.57 7.71 -8.58
N PRO A 446 13.38 8.76 -8.76
CA PRO A 446 13.79 9.66 -7.69
C PRO A 446 12.65 10.56 -7.20
N TRP A 447 12.77 11.05 -5.97
CA TRP A 447 11.74 11.83 -5.27
C TRP A 447 11.20 13.03 -6.06
N TYR A 448 12.05 13.73 -6.81
CA TYR A 448 11.66 14.92 -7.57
C TYR A 448 10.81 14.62 -8.81
N GLU A 449 10.77 13.36 -9.26
CA GLU A 449 9.93 12.94 -10.40
C GLU A 449 8.48 12.70 -9.99
N TRP A 450 8.21 12.42 -8.71
CA TRP A 450 6.90 11.95 -8.25
C TRP A 450 5.77 13.00 -8.37
N PRO A 451 5.96 14.29 -7.98
CA PRO A 451 4.88 15.27 -8.10
C PRO A 451 4.44 15.56 -9.54
N LEU A 452 5.33 15.27 -10.51
CA LEU A 452 5.08 15.44 -11.93
C LEU A 452 4.59 14.15 -12.61
N ASP A 453 4.58 13.03 -11.88
CA ASP A 453 4.20 11.71 -12.37
C ASP A 453 5.04 11.26 -13.58
N ILE A 454 6.33 11.60 -13.59
CA ILE A 454 7.21 11.40 -14.76
C ILE A 454 7.41 9.92 -15.10
N ARG A 455 7.51 9.07 -14.08
CA ARG A 455 7.76 7.63 -14.24
C ARG A 455 6.81 6.80 -13.38
N PRO A 456 5.82 6.15 -13.98
CA PRO A 456 5.00 5.12 -13.34
C PRO A 456 5.85 3.94 -12.88
N ILE A 457 5.34 3.20 -11.90
CA ILE A 457 5.86 1.88 -11.58
C ILE A 457 4.96 0.80 -12.17
N PHE A 458 5.59 -0.25 -12.69
CA PHE A 458 4.91 -1.36 -13.34
C PHE A 458 4.81 -2.56 -12.39
N TYR A 459 3.60 -3.10 -12.22
CA TYR A 459 3.28 -4.18 -11.27
C TYR A 459 3.05 -5.52 -11.94
N TYR A 460 2.43 -5.52 -13.12
CA TYR A 460 2.10 -6.75 -13.82
C TYR A 460 2.12 -6.54 -15.32
N GLN A 461 2.61 -7.56 -16.03
CA GLN A 461 2.51 -7.72 -17.47
C GLN A 461 1.89 -9.07 -17.78
N GLY A 462 0.86 -9.06 -18.62
CA GLY A 462 0.28 -10.29 -19.14
C GLY A 462 1.27 -11.03 -20.03
N VAL A 463 1.24 -12.34 -19.93
CA VAL A 463 2.08 -13.27 -20.70
C VAL A 463 1.18 -14.21 -21.48
N LEU A 464 1.71 -14.77 -22.59
CA LEU A 464 0.97 -15.69 -23.46
C LEU A 464 -0.38 -15.12 -23.92
N LEU A 465 -0.41 -13.81 -24.20
CA LEU A 465 -1.58 -13.13 -24.71
C LEU A 465 -1.76 -13.39 -26.21
N PRO A 466 -3.00 -13.42 -26.73
CA PRO A 466 -3.23 -13.42 -28.17
C PRO A 466 -2.57 -12.23 -28.85
N GLU A 467 -2.23 -12.39 -30.13
CA GLU A 467 -1.58 -11.33 -30.91
C GLU A 467 -2.41 -10.03 -30.90
N GLY A 468 -1.73 -8.91 -30.69
CA GLY A 468 -2.37 -7.59 -30.63
C GLY A 468 -3.14 -7.29 -29.33
N ARG A 469 -3.14 -8.19 -28.34
CA ARG A 469 -3.70 -7.95 -26.99
C ARG A 469 -2.62 -7.48 -26.01
N GLY A 470 -3.05 -6.85 -24.93
CA GLY A 470 -2.19 -6.37 -23.85
C GLY A 470 -2.94 -6.38 -22.52
N GLU A 471 -2.22 -6.72 -21.44
CA GLU A 471 -2.72 -6.75 -20.07
C GLU A 471 -1.60 -6.21 -19.18
N ALA A 472 -1.92 -5.21 -18.35
CA ALA A 472 -0.94 -4.48 -17.57
C ALA A 472 -1.54 -3.94 -16.27
N ILE A 473 -0.76 -3.94 -15.19
CA ILE A 473 -1.04 -3.13 -14.00
C ILE A 473 0.12 -2.17 -13.80
N ALA A 474 -0.17 -0.87 -13.74
CA ALA A 474 0.77 0.17 -13.36
C ALA A 474 0.20 1.03 -12.25
N SER A 475 1.08 1.58 -11.40
CA SER A 475 0.73 2.55 -10.38
C SER A 475 1.39 3.89 -10.67
N PHE A 476 0.57 4.93 -10.74
CA PHE A 476 0.94 6.31 -11.03
C PHE A 476 -0.21 7.23 -10.58
N GLY A 477 0.03 8.53 -10.55
CA GLY A 477 -0.97 9.50 -10.10
C GLY A 477 -2.08 9.73 -11.13
N HIS A 478 -3.25 10.19 -10.67
CA HIS A 478 -4.19 10.78 -11.62
C HIS A 478 -3.58 12.11 -12.15
N PRO A 479 -3.34 12.31 -13.46
CA PRO A 479 -2.63 13.50 -13.97
C PRO A 479 -3.28 14.83 -13.57
N LEU A 480 -4.62 14.89 -13.66
CA LEU A 480 -5.37 16.04 -13.16
C LEU A 480 -5.14 16.28 -11.66
N LEU A 481 -5.11 15.24 -10.83
CA LEU A 481 -4.84 15.42 -9.39
C LEU A 481 -3.40 15.89 -9.16
N PHE A 482 -2.42 15.25 -9.79
CA PHE A 482 -1.00 15.49 -9.50
C PHE A 482 -0.58 16.89 -9.96
N TRP A 483 -0.92 17.26 -11.19
CA TRP A 483 -0.51 18.55 -11.74
C TRP A 483 -1.32 19.71 -11.13
N THR A 484 -2.63 19.56 -10.94
CA THR A 484 -3.41 20.61 -10.23
C THR A 484 -3.03 20.69 -8.75
N GLY A 485 -2.67 19.57 -8.13
CA GLY A 485 -2.17 19.51 -6.77
C GLY A 485 -0.84 20.22 -6.60
N LEU A 486 0.09 20.06 -7.55
CA LEU A 486 1.36 20.78 -7.55
C LEU A 486 1.13 22.30 -7.67
N VAL A 487 0.24 22.73 -8.55
CA VAL A 487 -0.17 24.14 -8.66
C VAL A 487 -0.82 24.60 -7.35
N ALA A 488 -1.73 23.81 -6.77
CA ALA A 488 -2.40 24.12 -5.52
C ALA A 488 -1.41 24.31 -4.37
N PHE A 489 -0.37 23.47 -4.28
CA PHE A 489 0.69 23.61 -3.28
C PHE A 489 1.36 24.99 -3.36
N PHE A 490 1.82 25.42 -4.54
CA PHE A 490 2.48 26.71 -4.69
C PHE A 490 1.53 27.91 -4.49
N VAL A 491 0.29 27.81 -4.96
CA VAL A 491 -0.72 28.85 -4.71
C VAL A 491 -1.01 28.98 -3.21
N ILE A 492 -1.15 27.88 -2.49
CA ILE A 492 -1.40 27.90 -1.05
C ILE A 492 -0.19 28.46 -0.30
N LEU A 493 1.04 28.10 -0.69
CA LEU A 493 2.25 28.72 -0.12
C LEU A 493 2.27 30.23 -0.34
N TYR A 494 1.94 30.70 -1.56
CA TYR A 494 1.82 32.12 -1.85
C TYR A 494 0.76 32.80 -0.97
N LEU A 495 -0.41 32.18 -0.79
CA LEU A 495 -1.47 32.71 0.08
C LEU A 495 -1.03 32.80 1.54
N ILE A 496 -0.35 31.77 2.06
CA ILE A 496 0.21 31.77 3.42
C ILE A 496 1.19 32.94 3.57
N ILE A 497 2.16 33.07 2.66
CA ILE A 497 3.19 34.12 2.72
C ILE A 497 2.55 35.51 2.59
N SER A 498 1.63 35.69 1.64
CA SER A 498 0.91 36.95 1.42
C SER A 498 0.15 37.38 2.68
N ASN A 499 -0.52 36.44 3.35
CA ASN A 499 -1.26 36.72 4.58
C ASN A 499 -0.33 37.03 5.76
N ILE A 500 0.82 36.37 5.88
CA ILE A 500 1.84 36.70 6.89
C ILE A 500 2.38 38.12 6.67
N VAL A 501 2.72 38.47 5.43
CA VAL A 501 3.25 39.81 5.07
C VAL A 501 2.20 40.89 5.34
N LYS A 502 0.93 40.67 4.94
CA LYS A 502 -0.17 41.59 5.24
C LYS A 502 -0.40 41.74 6.74
N SER A 503 -0.31 40.65 7.51
CA SER A 503 -0.42 40.69 8.97
C SER A 503 0.69 41.54 9.59
N PHE A 504 1.92 41.43 9.07
CA PHE A 504 3.06 42.19 9.56
C PHE A 504 2.94 43.68 9.21
N LEU A 505 2.54 44.01 7.98
CA LEU A 505 2.44 45.38 7.48
C LEU A 505 1.21 46.13 7.99
N ASN A 506 0.03 45.51 7.96
CA ASN A 506 -1.26 46.18 8.18
C ASN A 506 -1.87 45.91 9.56
N ARG A 507 -1.29 45.02 10.39
CA ARG A 507 -1.77 44.62 11.73
C ARG A 507 -3.25 44.19 11.82
N THR A 508 -3.93 43.91 10.71
CA THR A 508 -5.38 43.71 10.66
C THR A 508 -5.82 42.26 10.42
N SER A 509 -4.98 41.40 9.83
CA SER A 509 -5.35 40.00 9.57
C SER A 509 -4.87 39.06 10.69
N SER A 510 -5.77 38.23 11.20
CA SER A 510 -5.44 37.18 12.17
C SER A 510 -4.69 36.04 11.48
N LEU A 511 -3.53 35.63 12.00
CA LEU A 511 -2.82 34.42 11.53
C LEU A 511 -3.68 33.15 11.62
N GLU A 512 -4.77 33.17 12.39
CA GLU A 512 -5.72 32.07 12.48
C GLU A 512 -6.45 31.79 11.15
N ASP A 513 -6.57 32.78 10.27
CA ASP A 513 -7.18 32.63 8.95
C ASP A 513 -6.39 31.66 8.05
N ASN A 514 -5.11 31.41 8.38
CA ASN A 514 -4.24 30.48 7.66
C ASN A 514 -4.28 29.04 8.17
N LYS A 515 -5.00 28.75 9.27
CA LYS A 515 -5.07 27.40 9.86
C LYS A 515 -5.44 26.33 8.83
N LEU A 516 -6.38 26.64 7.95
CA LEU A 516 -6.85 25.75 6.88
C LEU A 516 -5.76 25.43 5.85
N TYR A 517 -4.86 26.37 5.57
CA TYR A 517 -3.79 26.24 4.59
C TYR A 517 -2.60 25.44 5.13
N PHE A 518 -2.23 25.68 6.39
CA PHE A 518 -1.08 25.03 7.02
C PHE A 518 -1.26 23.53 7.19
N PHE A 519 -2.48 23.08 7.54
CA PHE A 519 -2.74 21.67 7.85
C PHE A 519 -2.30 20.71 6.72
N PRO A 520 -2.81 20.81 5.48
CA PRO A 520 -2.42 19.89 4.43
C PRO A 520 -0.99 20.13 3.91
N VAL A 521 -0.47 21.36 3.97
CA VAL A 521 0.93 21.65 3.56
C VAL A 521 1.92 20.99 4.51
N ILE A 522 1.71 21.10 5.82
CA ILE A 522 2.58 20.45 6.82
C ILE A 522 2.46 18.92 6.72
N GLY A 523 1.24 18.40 6.55
CA GLY A 523 1.01 16.98 6.31
C GLY A 523 1.77 16.47 5.09
N TYR A 524 1.61 17.14 3.95
CA TYR A 524 2.31 16.84 2.70
C TYR A 524 3.84 16.88 2.86
N LEU A 525 4.39 17.98 3.38
CA LEU A 525 5.83 18.13 3.55
C LEU A 525 6.42 17.12 4.54
N SER A 526 5.68 16.75 5.60
CA SER A 526 6.12 15.73 6.54
C SER A 526 6.33 14.37 5.87
N GLN A 527 5.53 14.06 4.84
CA GLN A 527 5.64 12.80 4.09
C GLN A 527 6.67 12.89 2.97
N TYR A 528 6.83 14.06 2.36
CA TYR A 528 7.66 14.26 1.18
C TYR A 528 9.13 14.56 1.51
N VAL A 529 9.40 15.51 2.41
CA VAL A 529 10.76 16.01 2.69
C VAL A 529 11.73 14.93 3.18
N PRO A 530 11.33 13.94 4.00
CA PRO A 530 12.25 12.89 4.43
C PRO A 530 12.86 12.10 3.27
N TRP A 531 12.17 11.97 2.13
CA TRP A 531 12.72 11.31 0.93
C TRP A 531 13.84 12.09 0.25
N ILE A 532 13.95 13.39 0.51
CA ILE A 532 15.07 14.25 0.04
C ILE A 532 16.33 13.96 0.84
N LEU A 533 16.18 13.66 2.14
CA LEU A 533 17.28 13.49 3.09
C LEU A 533 17.66 12.03 3.34
N ALA A 534 16.78 11.08 2.97
CA ALA A 534 16.95 9.67 3.30
C ALA A 534 18.26 9.11 2.73
N PRO A 535 19.01 8.30 3.51
CA PRO A 535 20.24 7.66 3.03
C PRO A 535 19.98 6.59 1.97
N ARG A 536 18.73 6.10 1.88
CA ARG A 536 18.28 5.11 0.90
C ARG A 536 18.27 5.73 -0.49
N LYS A 537 19.05 5.16 -1.41
CA LYS A 537 19.18 5.66 -2.79
C LYS A 537 18.13 5.09 -3.74
N LEU A 538 17.62 3.87 -3.48
CA LEU A 538 16.64 3.22 -4.34
C LEU A 538 15.21 3.53 -3.90
N THR A 539 14.50 4.30 -4.71
CA THR A 539 13.13 4.74 -4.41
C THR A 539 12.22 4.62 -5.64
N PHE A 540 10.91 4.72 -5.40
CA PHE A 540 9.85 4.39 -6.36
C PHE A 540 8.64 5.29 -6.11
N ILE A 541 7.87 5.57 -7.15
CA ILE A 541 6.74 6.51 -7.08
C ILE A 541 5.66 6.13 -6.06
N TYR A 542 5.48 4.84 -5.75
CA TYR A 542 4.51 4.42 -4.74
C TYR A 542 4.81 4.96 -3.33
N HIS A 543 6.05 5.37 -3.04
CA HIS A 543 6.38 6.05 -1.78
C HIS A 543 5.68 7.40 -1.64
N TYR A 544 5.30 8.02 -2.76
CA TYR A 544 4.54 9.26 -2.81
C TYR A 544 3.06 9.05 -2.46
N PHE A 545 2.58 7.80 -2.35
CA PHE A 545 1.17 7.50 -2.04
C PHE A 545 0.72 8.14 -0.72
N SER A 546 1.58 8.24 0.30
CA SER A 546 1.25 8.93 1.56
C SER A 546 1.08 10.44 1.42
N CYS A 547 1.57 11.04 0.34
CA CYS A 547 1.41 12.47 0.03
C CYS A 547 0.07 12.76 -0.67
N VAL A 548 -0.47 11.79 -1.42
CA VAL A 548 -1.67 11.95 -2.27
C VAL A 548 -2.90 12.47 -1.49
N PRO A 549 -3.24 11.96 -0.29
CA PRO A 549 -4.37 12.49 0.45
C PRO A 549 -4.25 13.98 0.81
N PHE A 550 -3.05 14.45 1.16
CA PHE A 550 -2.81 15.86 1.45
C PHE A 550 -2.87 16.72 0.19
N LEU A 551 -2.40 16.17 -0.93
CA LEU A 551 -2.52 16.79 -2.25
C LEU A 551 -4.00 17.02 -2.62
N ILE A 552 -4.88 16.04 -2.38
CA ILE A 552 -6.32 16.15 -2.58
C ILE A 552 -6.92 17.29 -1.75
N LEU A 553 -6.54 17.40 -0.46
CA LEU A 553 -7.00 18.49 0.41
C LEU A 553 -6.56 19.86 -0.13
N MET A 554 -5.33 19.97 -0.65
CA MET A 554 -4.83 21.20 -1.28
C MET A 554 -5.61 21.56 -2.55
N VAL A 555 -5.94 20.59 -3.41
CA VAL A 555 -6.82 20.82 -4.58
C VAL A 555 -8.21 21.29 -4.13
N GLY A 556 -8.78 20.68 -3.10
CA GLY A 556 -10.06 21.12 -2.52
C GLY A 556 -10.02 22.56 -2.02
N ILE A 557 -8.92 22.95 -1.35
CA ILE A 557 -8.70 24.34 -0.92
C ILE A 557 -8.61 25.29 -2.12
N LEU A 558 -7.82 24.95 -3.14
CA LEU A 558 -7.66 25.78 -4.33
C LEU A 558 -9.01 26.04 -5.02
N PHE A 559 -9.76 24.97 -5.29
CA PHE A 559 -11.06 25.08 -5.96
C PHE A 559 -12.06 25.87 -5.12
N ARG A 560 -12.08 25.68 -3.80
CA ARG A 560 -12.92 26.48 -2.90
C ARG A 560 -12.54 27.94 -2.88
N HIS A 561 -11.24 28.23 -2.88
CA HIS A 561 -10.73 29.59 -2.93
C HIS A 561 -11.14 30.29 -4.24
N MET A 562 -11.00 29.59 -5.38
CA MET A 562 -11.42 30.08 -6.68
C MET A 562 -12.95 30.27 -6.79
N GLU A 563 -13.75 29.39 -6.19
CA GLU A 563 -15.21 29.55 -6.10
C GLU A 563 -15.58 30.80 -5.29
N THR A 564 -14.96 30.95 -4.11
CA THR A 564 -15.24 32.07 -3.20
C THR A 564 -14.89 33.43 -3.84
N ASN A 565 -13.81 33.46 -4.62
CA ASN A 565 -13.39 34.65 -5.38
C ASN A 565 -14.08 34.80 -6.75
N LYS A 566 -15.12 33.99 -7.03
CA LYS A 566 -15.90 34.02 -8.28
C LYS A 566 -15.07 33.80 -9.57
N ILE A 567 -13.89 33.20 -9.45
CA ILE A 567 -13.05 32.81 -10.60
C ILE A 567 -13.67 31.59 -11.31
N ILE A 568 -14.25 30.67 -10.54
CA ILE A 568 -14.98 29.51 -11.04
C ILE A 568 -16.35 29.40 -10.41
N THR A 569 -17.20 28.57 -11.01
CA THR A 569 -18.54 28.25 -10.48
C THR A 569 -18.62 26.78 -10.07
N ARG A 570 -19.65 26.40 -9.30
CA ARG A 570 -19.95 24.98 -9.02
C ARG A 570 -20.14 24.14 -10.27
N LYS A 571 -20.61 24.74 -11.37
CA LYS A 571 -20.74 24.04 -12.65
C LYS A 571 -19.36 23.61 -13.16
N THR A 572 -18.37 24.51 -13.12
CA THR A 572 -16.98 24.22 -13.48
C THR A 572 -16.39 23.11 -12.61
N THR A 573 -16.60 23.15 -11.29
CA THR A 573 -16.14 22.09 -10.38
C THR A 573 -16.77 20.74 -10.67
N LYS A 574 -18.07 20.70 -11.00
CA LYS A 574 -18.75 19.45 -11.41
C LYS A 574 -18.22 18.91 -12.74
N ILE A 575 -17.89 19.78 -13.70
CA ILE A 575 -17.24 19.38 -14.96
C ILE A 575 -15.87 18.76 -14.66
N PHE A 576 -15.07 19.36 -13.77
CA PHE A 576 -13.80 18.78 -13.34
C PHE A 576 -13.97 17.37 -12.76
N LEU A 577 -14.94 17.15 -11.87
CA LEU A 577 -15.23 15.81 -11.32
C LEU A 577 -15.69 14.82 -12.40
N ALA A 578 -16.48 15.26 -13.39
CA ALA A 578 -16.89 14.41 -14.50
C ALA A 578 -15.69 14.00 -15.37
N VAL A 579 -14.80 14.94 -15.71
CA VAL A 579 -13.57 14.64 -16.47
C VAL A 579 -12.65 13.72 -15.67
N PHE A 580 -12.52 13.94 -14.36
CA PHE A 580 -11.75 13.07 -13.46
C PHE A 580 -12.25 11.63 -13.50
N LEU A 581 -13.57 11.41 -13.40
CA LEU A 581 -14.17 10.09 -13.53
C LEU A 581 -13.98 9.47 -14.92
N VAL A 582 -14.17 10.25 -15.98
CA VAL A 582 -13.98 9.76 -17.36
C VAL A 582 -12.53 9.29 -17.56
N LEU A 583 -11.55 10.03 -17.06
CA LEU A 583 -10.15 9.62 -17.10
C LEU A 583 -9.91 8.35 -16.29
N PHE A 584 -10.49 8.21 -15.09
CA PHE A 584 -10.43 6.94 -14.36
C PHE A 584 -10.99 5.76 -15.17
N VAL A 585 -12.13 5.94 -15.84
CA VAL A 585 -12.71 4.88 -16.68
C VAL A 585 -11.81 4.53 -17.87
N ILE A 586 -11.18 5.53 -18.49
CA ILE A 586 -10.22 5.34 -19.60
C ILE A 586 -8.95 4.62 -19.13
N TYR A 587 -8.43 4.96 -17.96
CA TYR A 587 -7.23 4.31 -17.43
C TYR A 587 -7.53 3.01 -16.66
N TYR A 588 -8.80 2.70 -16.37
CA TYR A 588 -9.20 1.53 -15.60
C TYR A 588 -8.50 0.24 -16.05
N PRO A 589 -8.39 -0.09 -17.37
CA PRO A 589 -7.73 -1.31 -17.80
C PRO A 589 -6.27 -1.44 -17.36
N VAL A 590 -5.47 -0.36 -17.43
CA VAL A 590 -4.05 -0.36 -17.02
C VAL A 590 -3.88 -0.27 -15.49
N LEU A 591 -4.94 0.09 -14.76
CA LEU A 591 -4.95 0.12 -13.30
C LEU A 591 -5.44 -1.21 -12.70
N SER A 592 -6.31 -1.93 -13.40
CA SER A 592 -6.95 -3.17 -12.93
C SER A 592 -6.37 -4.45 -13.53
N GLY A 593 -5.59 -4.36 -14.61
CA GLY A 593 -5.10 -5.54 -15.33
C GLY A 593 -6.17 -6.18 -16.21
N ILE A 594 -7.06 -5.39 -16.81
CA ILE A 594 -8.01 -5.93 -17.80
C ILE A 594 -7.31 -6.03 -19.15
N GLU A 595 -7.49 -7.17 -19.81
CA GLU A 595 -7.02 -7.39 -21.17
C GLU A 595 -7.75 -6.45 -22.16
N VAL A 596 -6.98 -5.74 -22.97
CA VAL A 596 -7.45 -4.79 -23.99
C VAL A 596 -6.58 -4.89 -25.25
N PRO A 597 -6.98 -4.30 -26.39
CA PRO A 597 -6.08 -4.18 -27.54
C PRO A 597 -4.79 -3.44 -27.16
N ARG A 598 -3.64 -3.92 -27.63
CA ARG A 598 -2.32 -3.31 -27.35
C ARG A 598 -2.25 -1.85 -27.80
N MET A 599 -2.95 -1.49 -28.88
CA MET A 599 -3.07 -0.10 -29.33
C MET A 599 -3.75 0.80 -28.29
N TYR A 600 -4.73 0.29 -27.55
CA TYR A 600 -5.40 1.04 -26.48
C TYR A 600 -4.40 1.39 -25.38
N LEU A 601 -3.65 0.40 -24.92
CA LEU A 601 -2.56 0.61 -23.97
C LEU A 601 -1.57 1.64 -24.52
N ASN A 602 -1.07 1.50 -25.75
CA ASN A 602 -0.11 2.47 -26.31
C ASN A 602 -0.66 3.90 -26.36
N ALA A 603 -1.96 4.09 -26.60
CA ALA A 603 -2.61 5.41 -26.66
C ALA A 603 -2.72 6.10 -25.28
N LEU A 604 -2.68 5.34 -24.19
CA LEU A 604 -2.70 5.90 -22.83
C LEU A 604 -1.36 6.57 -22.43
N ARG A 605 -0.30 6.40 -23.22
CA ARG A 605 1.06 6.88 -22.91
C ARG A 605 1.19 8.37 -23.20
N ILE A 606 0.77 9.21 -22.26
CA ILE A 606 0.82 10.68 -22.42
C ILE A 606 2.19 11.29 -22.14
N LEU A 607 3.08 10.58 -21.44
CA LEU A 607 4.47 10.99 -21.19
C LEU A 607 5.45 9.93 -21.73
N PRO A 608 6.68 10.31 -22.15
CA PRO A 608 7.60 9.39 -22.81
C PRO A 608 8.00 8.16 -22.00
N ARG A 609 8.07 8.27 -20.66
CA ARG A 609 8.49 7.19 -19.75
C ARG A 609 7.31 6.40 -19.16
N TRP A 610 6.12 6.61 -19.70
CA TRP A 610 4.93 5.83 -19.36
C TRP A 610 4.91 4.59 -20.25
N GLU A 611 5.48 3.50 -19.74
CA GLU A 611 5.67 2.26 -20.48
C GLU A 611 4.94 1.12 -19.76
N TRP A 612 4.19 0.31 -20.51
CA TRP A 612 3.45 -0.88 -20.07
C TRP A 612 3.19 -1.83 -21.22
#